data_AF-A0A1X7ABI7-F1
#
_entry.id   AF-A0A1X7ABI7-F1
#
_cell.length_a   1.000
_cell.length_b   1.000
_cell.length_c   1.000
_cell.angle_alpha   90.00
_cell.angle_beta   90.00
_cell.angle_gamma   90.00
#
_symmetry.space_group_name_H-M   'P 1'
#
loop_
_entity.id
_entity.type
_entity.pdbx_description
1 polymer ?
#
loop_
_entity_poly.entity_id
_entity_poly.type
_entity_poly.pdbx_seq_one_letter_code
_entity_poly.pdbx_strand_id
1 'polypeptide(L)'
;MSFTTSTAVMQRRIEAPDSLDDFPTPPWATRALCEVLAGEGYDLAQLSAWEPCCNRGHMARPLAETFGSVFASDVMDYGWPGQQAVADFLIDWAQEAPEVDFVITNPPFRLAAEVIARGLERARRGVAVFVRTAFVEGVSRYETLFREQPEALVLPFVERVVLWRGILLDPEVPVWREGPDGTGRAERPTSATSYCWLVWLKDRDGPTVLRRIPPCRPRLTRPGDYPVLPAHLAPPQSAAPSLPLTLEDQRPGRPAWTS
;
A
#
# COMPACT_ATOMS: atom_id res chain seq x y z
N MET A 1 -46.87 -27.48 13.46
CA MET A 1 -45.83 -27.58 12.42
C MET A 1 -45.73 -26.21 11.77
N SER A 2 -44.69 -25.45 12.09
CA SER A 2 -44.45 -24.12 11.51
C SER A 2 -43.24 -24.25 10.60
N PHE A 3 -43.44 -24.08 9.29
CA PHE A 3 -42.35 -23.96 8.33
C PHE A 3 -42.12 -22.47 8.06
N THR A 4 -41.02 -21.93 8.58
CA THR A 4 -40.45 -20.66 8.17
C THR A 4 -39.81 -20.84 6.80
N THR A 5 -40.39 -20.25 5.75
CA THR A 5 -39.68 -20.07 4.48
C THR A 5 -38.73 -18.88 4.60
N SER A 6 -37.44 -19.21 4.64
CA SER A 6 -36.31 -18.31 4.55
C SER A 6 -36.31 -17.57 3.20
N THR A 7 -36.30 -16.24 3.24
CA THR A 7 -35.96 -15.38 2.09
C THR A 7 -34.58 -14.78 2.29
N ALA A 8 -33.58 -15.64 2.48
CA ALA A 8 -32.18 -15.27 2.33
C ALA A 8 -31.82 -15.26 0.83
N VAL A 9 -32.31 -14.25 0.12
CA VAL A 9 -31.67 -13.75 -1.10
C VAL A 9 -31.46 -12.25 -0.85
N MET A 10 -30.50 -11.94 0.02
CA MET A 10 -29.93 -10.59 0.04
C MET A 10 -29.20 -10.43 -1.29
N GLN A 11 -29.92 -9.81 -2.23
CA GLN A 11 -29.37 -8.99 -3.30
C GLN A 11 -28.07 -8.36 -2.79
N ARG A 12 -26.92 -8.86 -3.25
CA ARG A 12 -25.65 -8.14 -3.18
C ARG A 12 -25.93 -6.81 -3.89
N ARG A 13 -26.16 -5.76 -3.11
CA ARG A 13 -26.01 -4.40 -3.60
C ARG A 13 -24.55 -4.32 -4.02
N ILE A 14 -24.34 -4.30 -5.32
CA ILE A 14 -23.10 -3.84 -5.91
C ILE A 14 -22.98 -2.39 -5.44
N GLU A 15 -22.22 -2.17 -4.35
CA GLU A 15 -21.78 -0.83 -3.99
C GLU A 15 -21.06 -0.24 -5.20
N ALA A 16 -21.26 1.06 -5.45
CA ALA A 16 -20.57 1.75 -6.53
C ALA A 16 -19.04 1.53 -6.38
N PRO A 17 -18.30 1.39 -7.49
CA PRO A 17 -16.85 1.11 -7.47
C PRO A 17 -16.01 2.13 -6.66
N ASP A 18 -16.59 3.27 -6.31
CA ASP A 18 -15.96 4.36 -5.57
C ASP A 18 -15.82 4.12 -4.04
N SER A 19 -16.32 3.01 -3.48
CA SER A 19 -16.27 2.73 -2.02
C SER A 19 -15.17 1.77 -1.56
N LEU A 20 -14.36 1.21 -2.46
CA LEU A 20 -13.28 0.31 -2.05
C LEU A 20 -12.19 1.13 -1.32
N ASP A 21 -11.68 0.60 -0.21
CA ASP A 21 -10.58 1.17 0.58
C ASP A 21 -9.25 1.13 -0.21
N ASP A 22 -9.21 1.78 -1.36
CA ASP A 22 -8.08 1.83 -2.28
C ASP A 22 -7.04 2.84 -1.80
N PHE A 23 -6.07 2.34 -1.04
CA PHE A 23 -4.92 3.09 -0.54
C PHE A 23 -3.64 2.37 -0.94
N PRO A 24 -3.07 2.63 -2.12
CA PRO A 24 -1.91 1.89 -2.61
C PRO A 24 -0.72 2.02 -1.66
N THR A 25 -0.15 0.88 -1.28
CA THR A 25 1.02 0.82 -0.39
C THR A 25 2.29 1.19 -1.17
N PRO A 26 3.09 2.15 -0.71
CA PRO A 26 4.36 2.47 -1.36
C PRO A 26 5.31 1.27 -1.37
N PRO A 27 5.97 0.96 -2.51
CA PRO A 27 6.81 -0.23 -2.61
C PRO A 27 7.91 -0.35 -1.55
N TRP A 28 8.50 0.78 -1.15
CA TRP A 28 9.52 0.81 -0.10
C TRP A 28 9.01 0.30 1.26
N ALA A 29 7.72 0.49 1.58
CA ALA A 29 7.12 0.01 2.82
C ALA A 29 6.97 -1.52 2.83
N THR A 30 6.73 -2.12 1.66
CA THR A 30 6.74 -3.57 1.46
C THR A 30 8.15 -4.14 1.53
N ARG A 31 9.13 -3.49 0.91
CA ARG A 31 10.54 -3.90 1.02
C ARG A 31 11.03 -3.87 2.47
N ALA A 32 10.58 -2.91 3.27
CA ALA A 32 10.90 -2.86 4.70
C ALA A 32 10.40 -4.09 5.46
N LEU A 33 9.20 -4.60 5.15
CA LEU A 33 8.72 -5.88 5.70
C LEU A 33 9.63 -7.03 5.26
N CYS A 34 10.02 -7.08 3.99
CA CYS A 34 10.89 -8.14 3.48
C CYS A 34 12.24 -8.18 4.23
N GLU A 35 12.85 -7.02 4.51
CA GLU A 35 14.07 -6.94 5.33
C GLU A 35 13.85 -7.47 6.75
N VAL A 36 12.69 -7.19 7.36
CA VAL A 36 12.34 -7.72 8.69
C VAL A 36 12.19 -9.24 8.64
N LEU A 37 11.44 -9.79 7.68
CA LEU A 37 11.25 -11.24 7.56
C LEU A 37 12.58 -11.96 7.30
N ALA A 38 13.44 -11.42 6.43
CA ALA A 38 14.79 -11.95 6.25
C ALA A 38 15.61 -11.90 7.56
N GLY A 39 15.47 -10.83 8.34
CA GLY A 39 16.09 -10.70 9.66
C GLY A 39 15.54 -11.66 10.73
N GLU A 40 14.31 -12.15 10.58
CA GLU A 40 13.75 -13.23 11.40
C GLU A 40 14.23 -14.63 10.93
N GLY A 41 15.08 -14.70 9.89
CA GLY A 41 15.74 -15.92 9.44
C GLY A 41 15.08 -16.63 8.25
N TYR A 42 14.07 -16.02 7.63
CA TYR A 42 13.43 -16.58 6.43
C TYR A 42 14.26 -16.31 5.17
N ASP A 43 14.62 -17.36 4.45
CA ASP A 43 15.14 -17.25 3.08
C ASP A 43 13.98 -17.02 2.10
N LEU A 44 13.61 -15.75 1.90
CA LEU A 44 12.43 -15.38 1.11
C LEU A 44 12.49 -15.92 -0.33
N ALA A 45 13.68 -16.05 -0.91
CA ALA A 45 13.86 -16.56 -2.27
C ALA A 45 13.44 -18.03 -2.43
N GLN A 46 13.33 -18.78 -1.32
CA GLN A 46 12.85 -20.16 -1.27
C GLN A 46 11.38 -20.26 -0.82
N LEU A 47 10.71 -19.13 -0.62
CA LEU A 47 9.35 -19.06 -0.09
C LEU A 47 8.39 -18.43 -1.09
N SER A 48 7.11 -18.70 -0.84
CA SER A 48 5.99 -18.21 -1.64
C SER A 48 5.11 -17.27 -0.83
N ALA A 49 4.65 -16.19 -1.46
CA ALA A 49 3.71 -15.24 -0.86
C ALA A 49 2.41 -15.14 -1.67
N TRP A 50 1.31 -14.82 -0.99
CA TRP A 50 0.05 -14.44 -1.61
C TRP A 50 -0.32 -13.01 -1.20
N GLU A 51 -0.51 -12.12 -2.18
CA GLU A 51 -1.18 -10.82 -2.02
C GLU A 51 -2.64 -10.91 -2.49
N PRO A 52 -3.61 -11.18 -1.59
CA PRO A 52 -5.02 -11.36 -1.95
C PRO A 52 -5.85 -10.08 -2.14
N CYS A 53 -5.24 -8.89 -2.02
CA CYS A 53 -5.88 -7.60 -2.27
C CYS A 53 -4.96 -6.75 -3.15
N CYS A 54 -4.51 -7.32 -4.26
CA CYS A 54 -3.36 -6.80 -4.98
C CYS A 54 -3.59 -5.48 -5.71
N ASN A 55 -4.85 -5.15 -6.04
CA ASN A 55 -5.19 -3.96 -6.81
C ASN A 55 -4.26 -3.86 -8.05
N ARG A 56 -3.61 -2.72 -8.26
CA ARG A 56 -2.64 -2.45 -9.34
C ARG A 56 -1.23 -3.05 -9.11
N GLY A 57 -1.07 -3.92 -8.11
CA GLY A 57 0.15 -4.68 -7.83
C GLY A 57 1.25 -3.88 -7.13
N HIS A 58 0.92 -2.79 -6.44
CA HIS A 58 1.90 -1.93 -5.78
C HIS A 58 2.66 -2.65 -4.65
N MET A 59 2.09 -3.70 -4.06
CA MET A 59 2.77 -4.54 -3.08
C MET A 59 3.23 -5.90 -3.67
N ALA A 60 2.51 -6.54 -4.59
CA ALA A 60 3.02 -7.77 -5.23
C ALA A 60 4.34 -7.56 -5.97
N ARG A 61 4.50 -6.42 -6.67
CA ARG A 61 5.75 -6.12 -7.40
C ARG A 61 6.98 -6.15 -6.49
N PRO A 62 7.05 -5.37 -5.40
CA PRO A 62 8.20 -5.44 -4.48
C PRO A 62 8.30 -6.77 -3.72
N LEU A 63 7.21 -7.50 -3.48
CA LEU A 63 7.29 -8.87 -2.95
C LEU A 63 8.02 -9.80 -3.93
N ALA A 64 7.72 -9.70 -5.24
CA ALA A 64 8.33 -10.54 -6.26
C ALA A 64 9.81 -10.23 -6.51
N GLU A 65 10.35 -9.16 -5.92
CA GLU A 65 11.79 -8.86 -5.94
C GLU A 65 12.58 -9.72 -4.93
N THR A 66 11.92 -10.29 -3.93
CA THR A 66 12.57 -11.01 -2.82
C THR A 66 12.04 -12.42 -2.62
N PHE A 67 10.73 -12.63 -2.79
CA PHE A 67 10.11 -13.95 -2.70
C PHE A 67 10.36 -14.79 -3.95
N GLY A 68 10.54 -16.10 -3.77
CA GLY A 68 10.72 -17.04 -4.90
C GLY A 68 9.49 -17.11 -5.81
N SER A 69 8.30 -16.89 -5.25
CA SER A 69 7.07 -16.71 -6.03
C SER A 69 6.06 -15.85 -5.27
N VAL A 70 5.25 -15.10 -6.03
CA VAL A 70 4.15 -14.30 -5.50
C VAL A 70 2.91 -14.64 -6.31
N PHE A 71 1.83 -15.03 -5.63
CA PHE A 71 0.51 -15.13 -6.20
C PHE A 71 -0.28 -13.85 -5.88
N ALA A 72 -0.78 -13.16 -6.90
CA ALA A 72 -1.55 -11.93 -6.73
C ALA A 72 -3.00 -12.13 -7.18
N SER A 73 -3.95 -11.82 -6.29
CA SER A 73 -5.37 -11.84 -6.61
C SER A 73 -6.08 -10.63 -6.02
N ASP A 74 -7.24 -10.30 -6.57
CA ASP A 74 -8.13 -9.28 -6.02
C ASP A 74 -9.59 -9.65 -6.35
N VAL A 75 -10.56 -9.08 -5.63
CA VAL A 75 -11.98 -9.31 -5.88
C VAL A 75 -12.46 -8.64 -7.18
N MET A 76 -11.70 -7.68 -7.70
CA MET A 76 -11.96 -6.98 -8.97
C MET A 76 -10.76 -7.06 -9.91
N ASP A 77 -11.00 -6.94 -11.22
CA ASP A 77 -9.92 -6.73 -12.20
C ASP A 77 -9.54 -5.24 -12.25
N TYR A 78 -8.29 -4.92 -11.86
CA TYR A 78 -7.75 -3.56 -11.91
C TYR A 78 -6.92 -3.28 -13.18
N GLY A 79 -6.92 -4.19 -14.15
CA GLY A 79 -6.20 -4.05 -15.42
C GLY A 79 -4.68 -4.17 -15.28
N TRP A 80 -4.17 -4.63 -14.14
CA TRP A 80 -2.75 -4.90 -13.97
C TRP A 80 -2.40 -6.30 -14.48
N PRO A 81 -1.49 -6.45 -15.48
CA PRO A 81 -1.20 -7.76 -16.08
C PRO A 81 -0.59 -8.80 -15.12
N GLY A 82 -0.11 -8.38 -13.94
CA GLY A 82 0.43 -9.30 -12.94
C GLY A 82 -0.63 -9.86 -11.99
N GLN A 83 -1.89 -9.44 -12.08
CA GLN A 83 -2.99 -10.04 -11.34
C GLN A 83 -3.31 -11.41 -11.94
N GLN A 84 -3.21 -12.47 -11.14
CA GLN A 84 -3.36 -13.85 -11.60
C GLN A 84 -4.78 -14.39 -11.44
N ALA A 85 -5.59 -13.79 -10.55
CA ALA A 85 -6.98 -14.19 -10.35
C ALA A 85 -7.88 -13.02 -9.93
N VAL A 86 -9.15 -13.11 -10.35
CA VAL A 86 -10.25 -12.28 -9.87
C VAL A 86 -11.12 -13.13 -8.95
N ALA A 87 -10.97 -12.97 -7.63
CA ALA A 87 -11.62 -13.81 -6.64
C ALA A 87 -11.71 -13.13 -5.26
N ASP A 88 -12.79 -13.44 -4.55
CA ASP A 88 -12.97 -13.02 -3.16
C ASP A 88 -12.16 -13.95 -2.24
N PHE A 89 -11.12 -13.40 -1.61
CA PHE A 89 -10.22 -14.16 -0.73
C PHE A 89 -10.92 -14.79 0.48
N LEU A 90 -12.02 -14.20 0.94
CA LEU A 90 -12.79 -14.69 2.08
C LEU A 90 -13.74 -15.84 1.71
N ILE A 91 -13.84 -16.20 0.43
CA ILE A 91 -14.69 -17.28 -0.05
C ILE A 91 -13.84 -18.46 -0.53
N ASP A 92 -13.86 -19.55 0.24
CA ASP A 92 -13.02 -20.74 0.04
C ASP A 92 -13.09 -21.38 -1.34
N TRP A 93 -14.25 -21.35 -1.96
CA TRP A 93 -14.49 -21.97 -3.27
C TRP A 93 -14.40 -20.96 -4.42
N ALA A 94 -14.08 -19.69 -4.15
CA ALA A 94 -14.02 -18.66 -5.20
C ALA A 94 -12.83 -18.85 -6.15
N GLN A 95 -11.77 -19.54 -5.72
CA GLN A 95 -10.64 -19.89 -6.56
C GLN A 95 -9.90 -21.11 -6.00
N GLU A 96 -9.13 -21.77 -6.86
CA GLU A 96 -8.13 -22.74 -6.40
C GLU A 96 -7.07 -21.99 -5.58
N ALA A 97 -6.98 -22.31 -4.29
CA ALA A 97 -6.06 -21.64 -3.39
C ALA A 97 -4.63 -22.17 -3.61
N PRO A 98 -3.64 -21.29 -3.88
CA PRO A 98 -2.26 -21.71 -4.00
C PRO A 98 -1.70 -22.17 -2.64
N GLU A 99 -0.76 -23.11 -2.67
CA GLU A 99 0.02 -23.47 -1.48
C GLU A 99 1.09 -22.42 -1.21
N VAL A 100 0.83 -21.50 -0.27
CA VAL A 100 1.74 -20.39 0.03
C VAL A 100 2.36 -20.46 1.42
N ASP A 101 3.57 -19.94 1.56
CA ASP A 101 4.24 -19.81 2.85
C ASP A 101 3.72 -18.61 3.62
N PHE A 102 3.51 -17.49 2.94
CA PHE A 102 3.01 -16.26 3.54
C PHE A 102 1.76 -15.72 2.85
N VAL A 103 0.88 -15.09 3.61
CA VAL A 103 -0.13 -14.15 3.10
C VAL A 103 0.31 -12.75 3.49
N ILE A 104 0.51 -11.86 2.52
CA ILE A 104 1.03 -10.51 2.74
C ILE A 104 0.16 -9.52 1.96
N THR A 105 -0.53 -8.60 2.66
CA THR A 105 -1.48 -7.70 1.99
C THR A 105 -1.70 -6.38 2.74
N ASN A 106 -2.22 -5.38 2.02
CA ASN A 106 -2.89 -4.22 2.60
C ASN A 106 -4.41 -4.42 2.44
N PRO A 107 -5.09 -5.03 3.44
CA PRO A 107 -6.48 -5.41 3.28
C PRO A 107 -7.43 -4.20 3.35
N PRO A 108 -8.64 -4.30 2.77
CA PRO A 108 -9.70 -3.33 3.02
C PRO A 108 -9.94 -3.18 4.53
N PHE A 109 -10.02 -1.94 5.04
CA PHE A 109 -9.91 -1.69 6.48
C PHE A 109 -11.00 -2.38 7.29
N ARG A 110 -12.22 -2.48 6.74
CA ARG A 110 -13.37 -3.11 7.40
C ARG A 110 -13.25 -4.63 7.50
N LEU A 111 -12.50 -5.26 6.59
CA LEU A 111 -12.41 -6.72 6.45
C LEU A 111 -11.06 -7.28 6.90
N ALA A 112 -10.19 -6.43 7.46
CA ALA A 112 -8.83 -6.80 7.78
C ALA A 112 -8.75 -7.94 8.81
N ALA A 113 -9.66 -8.03 9.79
CA ALA A 113 -9.65 -9.12 10.77
C ALA A 113 -9.97 -10.47 10.12
N GLU A 114 -10.97 -10.49 9.24
CA GLU A 114 -11.40 -11.66 8.47
C GLU A 114 -10.30 -12.10 7.50
N VAL A 115 -9.63 -11.16 6.83
CA VAL A 115 -8.49 -11.44 5.95
C VAL A 115 -7.33 -12.05 6.75
N ILE A 116 -7.05 -11.56 7.96
CA ILE A 116 -5.98 -12.14 8.79
C ILE A 116 -6.35 -13.57 9.22
N ALA A 117 -7.56 -13.77 9.76
CA ALA A 117 -8.02 -15.10 10.19
C ALA A 117 -7.94 -16.11 9.02
N ARG A 118 -8.39 -15.68 7.84
CA ARG A 118 -8.30 -16.46 6.62
C ARG A 118 -6.87 -16.72 6.17
N GLY A 119 -6.01 -15.71 6.24
CA GLY A 119 -4.58 -15.85 5.97
C GLY A 119 -3.94 -16.87 6.90
N LEU A 120 -4.34 -16.91 8.17
CA LEU A 120 -3.83 -17.85 9.17
C LEU A 120 -4.27 -19.29 8.87
N GLU A 121 -5.38 -19.51 8.18
CA GLU A 121 -5.74 -20.83 7.67
C GLU A 121 -4.88 -21.23 6.46
N ARG A 122 -4.58 -20.27 5.57
CA ARG A 122 -3.98 -20.54 4.25
C ARG A 122 -2.46 -20.56 4.22
N ALA A 123 -1.81 -19.68 4.97
CA ALA A 123 -0.35 -19.54 4.96
C ALA A 123 0.33 -20.65 5.76
N ARG A 124 1.38 -21.28 5.24
CA ARG A 124 2.14 -22.31 5.97
C ARG A 124 3.01 -21.73 7.09
N ARG A 125 3.54 -20.51 6.92
CA ARG A 125 4.51 -19.87 7.81
C ARG A 125 3.95 -18.65 8.53
N GLY A 126 3.24 -17.77 7.85
CA GLY A 126 2.77 -16.57 8.53
C GLY A 126 1.89 -15.63 7.71
N VAL A 127 1.36 -14.62 8.38
CA VAL A 127 0.53 -13.58 7.78
C VAL A 127 1.13 -12.23 8.16
N ALA A 128 1.27 -11.33 7.18
CA ALA A 128 1.64 -9.95 7.41
C ALA A 128 0.62 -9.01 6.78
N VAL A 129 0.05 -8.10 7.57
CA VAL A 129 -0.89 -7.09 7.04
C VAL A 129 -0.42 -5.68 7.32
N PHE A 130 -0.54 -4.83 6.31
CA PHE A 130 -0.28 -3.40 6.44
C PHE A 130 -1.58 -2.71 6.84
N VAL A 131 -1.62 -2.15 8.05
CA VAL A 131 -2.85 -1.59 8.63
C VAL A 131 -2.54 -0.28 9.35
N ARG A 132 -3.58 0.49 9.68
CA ARG A 132 -3.43 1.66 10.56
C ARG A 132 -2.93 1.20 11.92
N THR A 133 -2.06 1.96 12.58
CA THR A 133 -1.49 1.54 13.88
C THR A 133 -2.54 1.30 14.95
N ALA A 134 -3.65 2.04 14.94
CA ALA A 134 -4.80 1.80 15.83
C ALA A 134 -5.52 0.45 15.59
N PHE A 135 -5.02 -0.40 14.67
CA PHE A 135 -5.51 -1.76 14.52
C PHE A 135 -5.20 -2.64 15.74
N VAL A 136 -4.14 -2.34 16.48
CA VAL A 136 -3.71 -3.12 17.66
C VAL A 136 -4.62 -3.01 18.88
N GLU A 137 -5.55 -2.04 18.89
CA GLU A 137 -6.50 -1.84 19.98
C GLU A 137 -7.91 -2.29 19.61
N GLY A 138 -8.74 -2.68 20.56
CA GLY A 138 -10.15 -2.96 20.32
C GLY A 138 -10.62 -4.29 20.90
N VAL A 139 -11.67 -4.22 21.73
CA VAL A 139 -12.19 -5.34 22.51
C VAL A 139 -12.57 -6.52 21.62
N SER A 140 -13.32 -6.29 20.54
CA SER A 140 -13.73 -7.38 19.65
C SER A 140 -12.52 -8.09 19.01
N ARG A 141 -11.51 -7.33 18.54
CA ARG A 141 -10.32 -7.92 17.93
C ARG A 141 -9.46 -8.66 18.93
N TYR A 142 -9.39 -8.16 20.15
CA TYR A 142 -8.74 -8.89 21.23
C TYR A 142 -9.38 -10.27 21.38
N GLU A 143 -10.70 -10.33 21.56
CA GLU A 143 -11.40 -11.61 21.77
C GLU A 143 -11.35 -12.55 20.56
N THR A 144 -11.44 -12.03 19.33
CA THR A 144 -11.60 -12.88 18.14
C THR A 144 -10.31 -13.12 17.35
N LEU A 145 -9.26 -12.33 17.54
CA LEU A 145 -8.05 -12.39 16.72
C LEU A 145 -6.78 -12.50 17.57
N PHE A 146 -6.60 -11.62 18.56
CA PHE A 146 -5.31 -11.52 19.27
C PHE A 146 -5.18 -12.46 20.47
N ARG A 147 -6.28 -12.82 21.14
CA ARG A 147 -6.24 -13.53 22.42
C ARG A 147 -5.65 -14.94 22.33
N GLU A 148 -6.13 -15.74 21.37
CA GLU A 148 -5.70 -17.13 21.21
C GLU A 148 -4.39 -17.26 20.42
N GLN A 149 -4.21 -16.40 19.41
CA GLN A 149 -3.03 -16.38 18.56
C GLN A 149 -2.55 -14.93 18.36
N PRO A 150 -1.82 -14.36 19.34
CA PRO A 150 -1.33 -13.00 19.23
C PRO A 150 -0.33 -12.86 18.08
N GLU A 151 -0.27 -11.67 17.51
CA GLU A 151 0.74 -11.35 16.50
C GLU A 151 2.14 -11.44 17.11
N ALA A 152 3.08 -11.98 16.34
CA ALA A 152 4.47 -12.07 16.75
C ALA A 152 5.15 -10.70 16.75
N LEU A 153 4.82 -9.84 15.78
CA LEU A 153 5.43 -8.53 15.60
C LEU A 153 4.41 -7.43 15.35
N VAL A 154 4.64 -6.29 16.00
CA VAL A 154 4.02 -5.00 15.67
C VAL A 154 5.13 -4.08 15.18
N LEU A 155 5.05 -3.66 13.93
CA LEU A 155 6.13 -2.96 13.22
C LEU A 155 5.69 -1.56 12.77
N PRO A 156 5.59 -0.58 13.69
CA PRO A 156 5.27 0.79 13.31
C PRO A 156 6.45 1.44 12.59
N PHE A 157 6.15 2.21 11.55
CA PHE A 157 7.14 3.06 10.89
C PHE A 157 7.40 4.31 11.74
N VAL A 158 8.68 4.67 11.91
CA VAL A 158 9.03 5.94 12.58
C VAL A 158 8.88 7.15 11.66
N GLU A 159 8.98 6.93 10.35
CA GLU A 159 8.65 7.92 9.33
C GLU A 159 7.24 7.68 8.77
N ARG A 160 6.60 8.73 8.24
CA ARG A 160 5.24 8.61 7.72
C ARG A 160 5.22 7.86 6.39
N VAL A 161 4.38 6.83 6.32
CA VAL A 161 3.96 6.23 5.05
C VAL A 161 2.79 7.04 4.50
N VAL A 162 3.04 7.84 3.46
CA VAL A 162 2.03 8.71 2.86
C VAL A 162 1.14 7.88 1.94
N LEU A 163 -0.13 7.72 2.33
CA LEU A 163 -1.16 7.03 1.55
C LEU A 163 -2.22 8.04 1.10
N TRP A 164 -2.55 8.00 -0.19
CA TRP A 164 -3.62 8.79 -0.80
C TRP A 164 -4.63 7.87 -1.45
N ARG A 165 -5.92 8.22 -1.35
CA ARG A 165 -6.98 7.39 -1.91
C ARG A 165 -6.82 7.32 -3.43
N GLY A 166 -6.75 6.09 -3.95
CA GLY A 166 -6.73 5.79 -5.38
C GLY A 166 -5.47 6.16 -6.16
N ILE A 167 -4.49 6.80 -5.52
CA ILE A 167 -3.31 7.34 -6.20
C ILE A 167 -2.05 7.06 -5.36
N LEU A 168 -1.07 6.40 -5.96
CA LEU A 168 0.26 6.26 -5.40
C LEU A 168 1.08 7.52 -5.71
N LEU A 169 1.30 8.37 -4.71
CA LEU A 169 2.06 9.61 -4.86
C LEU A 169 3.47 9.49 -4.30
N ASP A 170 4.43 10.07 -5.01
CA ASP A 170 5.77 10.28 -4.47
C ASP A 170 5.72 11.40 -3.41
N PRO A 171 6.05 11.11 -2.14
CA PRO A 171 6.08 12.13 -1.08
C PRO A 171 7.12 13.25 -1.28
N GLU A 172 8.08 13.08 -2.19
CA GLU A 172 9.04 14.13 -2.55
C GLU A 172 8.53 15.07 -3.65
N VAL A 173 7.50 14.67 -4.40
CA VAL A 173 6.94 15.47 -5.51
C VAL A 173 5.78 16.32 -4.99
N PRO A 174 5.88 17.67 -5.00
CA PRO A 174 4.78 18.54 -4.59
C PRO A 174 3.55 18.36 -5.47
N VAL A 175 2.38 18.34 -4.84
CA VAL A 175 1.08 18.37 -5.50
C VAL A 175 0.50 19.78 -5.44
N TRP A 176 -0.19 20.19 -6.51
CA TRP A 176 -0.94 21.44 -6.53
C TRP A 176 -2.23 21.28 -5.74
N ARG A 177 -2.47 22.20 -4.81
CA ARG A 177 -3.76 22.37 -4.17
C ARG A 177 -4.34 23.72 -4.50
N GLU A 178 -5.49 23.70 -5.14
CA GLU A 178 -6.29 24.89 -5.38
C GLU A 178 -6.98 25.32 -4.09
N GLY A 179 -6.88 26.61 -3.79
CA GLY A 179 -7.54 27.31 -2.72
C GLY A 179 -8.92 27.80 -3.14
N PRO A 180 -9.78 28.15 -2.17
CA PRO A 180 -11.16 28.55 -2.42
C PRO A 180 -11.31 29.85 -3.22
N ASP A 181 -10.25 30.64 -3.35
CA ASP A 181 -10.18 31.91 -4.08
C ASP A 181 -9.55 31.78 -5.47
N GLY A 182 -9.33 30.54 -5.95
CA GLY A 182 -8.65 30.26 -7.23
C GLY A 182 -7.13 30.50 -7.17
N THR A 183 -6.58 30.86 -6.00
CA THR A 183 -5.14 30.75 -5.77
C THR A 183 -4.78 29.30 -5.53
N GLY A 184 -3.49 28.95 -5.56
CA GLY A 184 -3.09 27.60 -5.17
C GLY A 184 -1.63 27.56 -4.76
N ARG A 185 -1.25 26.44 -4.16
CA ARG A 185 0.14 26.21 -3.74
C ARG A 185 0.58 24.79 -4.05
N ALA A 186 1.84 24.66 -4.42
CA ALA A 186 2.51 23.37 -4.46
C ALA A 186 2.92 22.98 -3.03
N GLU A 187 2.47 21.83 -2.57
CA GLU A 187 2.85 21.30 -1.25
C GLU A 187 3.15 19.80 -1.34
N ARG A 188 4.05 19.31 -0.49
CA ARG A 188 4.33 17.87 -0.42
C ARG A 188 3.10 17.13 0.11
N PRO A 189 2.73 15.99 -0.48
CA PRO A 189 1.59 15.22 0.03
C PRO A 189 1.93 14.70 1.43
N THR A 190 0.98 14.84 2.35
CA THR A 190 1.10 14.37 3.73
C THR A 190 -0.09 13.49 4.09
N SER A 191 0.08 12.67 5.14
CA SER A 191 -1.01 11.93 5.78
C SER A 191 -0.84 11.96 7.29
N ALA A 192 -1.93 12.24 8.00
CA ALA A 192 -1.95 12.23 9.46
C ALA A 192 -2.07 10.81 10.04
N THR A 193 -2.38 9.81 9.20
CA THR A 193 -2.57 8.42 9.62
C THR A 193 -1.22 7.74 9.86
N SER A 194 -1.10 7.00 10.96
CA SER A 194 0.03 6.12 11.23
C SER A 194 -0.32 4.70 10.79
N TYR A 195 0.67 4.00 10.24
CA TYR A 195 0.55 2.63 9.77
C TYR A 195 1.64 1.76 10.39
N CYS A 196 1.35 0.47 10.49
CA CYS A 196 2.31 -0.56 10.88
C CYS A 196 2.10 -1.82 10.05
N TRP A 197 3.11 -2.67 10.03
CA TRP A 197 2.90 -4.08 9.74
C TRP A 197 2.52 -4.81 11.03
N LEU A 198 1.50 -5.66 10.97
CA LEU A 198 1.24 -6.70 11.97
C LEU A 198 1.62 -8.03 11.36
N VAL A 199 2.40 -8.83 12.08
CA VAL A 199 2.93 -10.09 11.57
C VAL A 199 2.66 -11.22 12.55
N TRP A 200 2.01 -12.26 12.07
CA TRP A 200 1.86 -13.55 12.72
C TRP A 200 2.85 -14.54 12.11
N LEU A 201 3.63 -15.22 12.95
CA LEU A 201 4.59 -16.24 12.56
C LEU A 201 4.19 -17.53 13.29
N LYS A 202 3.89 -18.60 12.53
CA LYS A 202 3.37 -19.86 13.06
C LYS A 202 4.42 -20.73 13.74
N ASP A 203 5.68 -20.50 13.42
CA ASP A 203 6.85 -21.18 13.99
C ASP A 203 7.49 -20.36 15.13
N ARG A 204 6.80 -19.32 15.61
CA ARG A 204 7.27 -18.48 16.71
C ARG A 204 6.25 -18.45 17.84
N ASP A 205 6.70 -18.91 19.01
CA ASP A 205 5.99 -18.78 20.27
C ASP A 205 6.45 -17.55 21.05
N GLY A 206 5.61 -17.09 21.97
CA GLY A 206 5.96 -16.06 22.95
C GLY A 206 5.18 -14.74 22.80
N PRO A 207 5.59 -13.70 23.54
CA PRO A 207 4.88 -12.43 23.55
C PRO A 207 5.06 -11.67 22.24
N THR A 208 4.06 -10.85 21.91
CA THR A 208 4.15 -9.84 20.86
C THR A 208 5.33 -8.91 21.08
N VAL A 209 6.14 -8.71 20.04
CA VAL A 209 7.27 -7.77 20.08
C VAL A 209 6.97 -6.54 19.23
N LEU A 210 6.95 -5.39 19.88
CA LEU A 210 6.95 -4.11 19.18
C LEU A 210 8.37 -3.77 18.73
N ARG A 211 8.58 -3.69 17.42
CA ARG A 211 9.87 -3.29 16.81
C ARG A 211 9.64 -2.19 15.80
N ARG A 212 10.18 -1.01 16.06
CA ARG A 212 10.07 0.12 15.14
C ARG A 212 10.86 -0.12 13.86
N ILE A 213 10.25 0.15 12.71
CA ILE A 213 10.96 0.21 11.43
C ILE A 213 11.66 1.59 11.37
N PRO A 214 13.01 1.64 11.32
CA PRO A 214 13.76 2.90 11.28
C PRO A 214 13.57 3.62 9.93
N PRO A 215 14.05 4.87 9.78
CA PRO A 215 13.97 5.56 8.49
C PRO A 215 14.67 4.74 7.41
N CYS A 216 13.93 4.41 6.36
CA CYS A 216 14.35 3.52 5.29
C CYS A 216 13.86 3.97 3.91
N ARG A 217 12.89 4.89 3.82
CA ARG A 217 12.30 5.33 2.55
C ARG A 217 13.33 5.81 1.52
N PRO A 218 14.31 6.69 1.82
CA PRO A 218 15.30 7.10 0.82
C PRO A 218 16.17 5.94 0.31
N ARG A 219 16.40 4.92 1.15
CA ARG A 219 17.21 3.75 0.83
C ARG A 219 16.44 2.69 0.05
N LEU A 220 15.15 2.55 0.34
CA LEU A 220 14.29 1.49 -0.19
C LEU A 220 13.39 1.92 -1.35
N THR A 221 13.30 3.22 -1.63
CA THR A 221 12.64 3.73 -2.85
C THR A 221 13.56 3.50 -4.05
N ARG A 222 12.98 3.02 -5.15
CA ARG A 222 13.69 2.74 -6.41
C ARG A 222 13.12 3.58 -7.56
N PRO A 223 13.92 3.84 -8.61
CA PRO A 223 13.41 4.43 -9.84
C PRO A 223 12.25 3.59 -10.40
N GLY A 224 11.12 4.25 -10.70
CA GLY A 224 9.92 3.60 -11.23
C GLY A 224 8.91 3.11 -10.18
N ASP A 225 9.19 3.26 -8.88
CA ASP A 225 8.21 2.92 -7.83
C ASP A 225 6.94 3.78 -7.90
N TYR A 226 7.09 5.04 -8.30
CA TYR A 226 6.01 6.01 -8.36
C TYR A 226 5.61 6.30 -9.81
N PRO A 227 4.30 6.33 -10.12
CA PRO A 227 3.82 6.77 -11.42
C PRO A 227 4.06 8.28 -11.62
N VAL A 228 3.93 8.73 -12.87
CA VAL A 228 3.92 10.16 -13.18
C VAL A 228 2.76 10.83 -12.42
N LEU A 229 3.02 12.01 -11.85
CA LEU A 229 2.01 12.80 -11.16
C LEU A 229 0.81 13.07 -12.09
N PRO A 230 -0.42 12.73 -11.69
CA PRO A 230 -1.60 13.02 -12.49
C PRO A 230 -1.73 14.51 -12.81
N ALA A 231 -2.13 14.84 -14.04
CA ALA A 231 -2.18 16.23 -14.52
C ALA A 231 -3.03 17.15 -13.64
N HIS A 232 -4.13 16.64 -13.07
CA HIS A 232 -4.99 17.42 -12.17
C HIS A 232 -4.36 17.75 -10.81
N LEU A 233 -3.24 17.09 -10.46
CA LEU A 233 -2.43 17.37 -9.26
C LEU A 233 -1.16 18.14 -9.60
N ALA A 234 -0.89 18.39 -10.88
CA ALA A 234 0.25 19.21 -11.31
C ALA A 234 -0.12 20.70 -11.25
N PRO A 235 0.86 21.60 -11.07
CA PRO A 235 0.60 23.04 -11.18
C PRO A 235 0.03 23.39 -12.56
N PRO A 236 -0.92 24.32 -12.66
CA PRO A 236 -1.40 24.80 -13.95
C PRO A 236 -0.24 25.41 -14.74
N GLN A 237 -0.24 25.25 -16.08
CA GLN A 237 0.84 25.74 -16.95
C GLN A 237 1.08 27.27 -16.82
N SER A 238 0.07 28.04 -16.41
CA SER A 238 0.17 29.48 -16.12
C SER A 238 0.89 29.83 -14.81
N ALA A 239 1.14 28.84 -13.93
CA ALA A 239 1.86 29.00 -12.67
C ALA A 239 3.35 28.61 -12.77
N ALA A 240 3.82 28.18 -13.94
CA ALA A 240 5.25 28.01 -14.17
C ALA A 240 5.91 29.40 -14.15
N PRO A 241 6.99 29.62 -13.38
CA PRO A 241 7.72 30.88 -13.47
C PRO A 241 8.21 31.04 -14.91
N SER A 242 7.76 32.10 -15.58
CA SER A 242 8.29 32.51 -16.87
C SER A 242 9.80 32.65 -16.70
N LEU A 243 10.57 31.74 -17.31
CA LEU A 243 12.01 31.91 -17.46
C LEU A 243 12.24 33.29 -18.06
N PRO A 244 13.07 34.17 -17.44
CA PRO A 244 13.35 35.45 -18.05
C PRO A 244 13.98 35.19 -19.41
N LEU A 245 13.36 35.77 -20.45
CA LEU A 245 13.96 35.89 -21.77
C LEU A 245 15.37 36.41 -21.56
N THR A 246 16.36 35.66 -22.01
CA THR A 246 17.76 36.04 -21.97
C THR A 246 17.90 37.43 -22.58
N LEU A 247 18.53 38.33 -21.82
CA LEU A 247 18.98 39.65 -22.26
C LEU A 247 20.05 39.47 -23.36
N GLU A 248 19.61 39.20 -24.58
CA GLU A 248 20.40 39.31 -25.80
C GLU A 248 19.81 40.39 -26.70
N ASP A 249 19.75 41.64 -26.22
CA ASP A 249 19.86 42.78 -27.15
C ASP A 249 20.08 44.13 -26.44
N GLN A 250 21.23 44.36 -25.80
CA GLN A 250 21.73 45.72 -25.59
C GLN A 250 23.27 45.73 -25.63
N ARG A 251 23.84 45.89 -26.83
CA ARG A 251 25.22 46.39 -26.98
C ARG A 251 25.15 47.88 -27.33
N PRO A 252 25.68 48.79 -26.50
CA PRO A 252 25.93 50.16 -26.94
C PRO A 252 27.15 50.18 -27.87
N GLY A 253 27.03 50.95 -28.96
CA GLY A 253 28.03 51.06 -30.02
C GLY A 253 29.40 51.54 -29.54
N ARG A 254 30.45 51.02 -30.19
CA ARG A 254 31.82 51.55 -30.07
C ARG A 254 31.92 52.91 -30.76
N PRO A 255 32.61 53.91 -30.20
CA PRO A 255 32.95 55.12 -30.95
C PRO A 255 34.09 54.84 -31.94
N ALA A 256 34.01 55.50 -33.09
CA ALA A 256 35.01 55.51 -34.14
C ALA A 256 36.27 56.26 -33.68
N TRP A 257 37.44 55.70 -34.01
CA TRP A 257 38.72 56.39 -33.93
C TRP A 257 38.94 57.21 -35.20
N THR A 258 39.19 58.51 -35.06
CA THR A 258 39.76 59.35 -36.12
C THR A 258 41.24 59.59 -35.87
N SER A 259 42.03 59.23 -36.90
CA SER A 259 43.36 59.70 -37.31
C SER A 259 44.51 59.70 -36.31
#